data_AF-A0A7U9DU61-F1
#
_entry.id   AF-A0A7U9DU61-F1
#
_cell.length_a   1.000
_cell.length_b   1.000
_cell.length_c   1.000
_cell.angle_alpha   90.00
_cell.angle_beta   90.00
_cell.angle_gamma   90.00
#
_symmetry.space_group_name_H-M   'P 1'
#
loop_
_entity.id
_entity.type
_entity.pdbx_description
1 polymer ?
#
loop_
_entity_poly.entity_id
_entity_poly.type
_entity_poly.pdbx_seq_one_letter_code
_entity_poly.pdbx_strand_id
1 'polypeptide(L)'
;MLTRRPPVSRPRAPSRREPSLSWCKWLQYRHNGCSSGGCPPSGVYVPGPRAMEGTNPVNKKLAAALSGGAVLVLALTGCSSSDDNEKLDSWAKDVCEGVQPQAKKIEAANAAIQKETSDNSTPAEVQKTDAKAFQDMSDAYKAMGATVQKAGPPDVDDGEKKQKDAVTELNGLSASYASLRKQVEELDTKDQAKFADGLKDIATELNKLSKSGSNALKTLEEGDVGQAMAKQPSCKSASVTPSAAEG
;
A
#
# COMPACT_ATOMS: atom_id res chain seq x y z
N MET A 1 56.83 -39.39 -44.37
CA MET A 1 56.58 -39.19 -42.93
C MET A 1 56.12 -37.75 -42.73
N LEU A 2 54.82 -37.52 -42.57
CA LEU A 2 54.21 -36.21 -42.35
C LEU A 2 53.57 -36.22 -40.96
N THR A 3 54.17 -35.50 -40.01
CA THR A 3 53.69 -35.37 -38.63
C THR A 3 52.59 -34.32 -38.56
N ARG A 4 51.35 -34.75 -38.30
CA ARG A 4 50.20 -33.86 -38.00
C ARG A 4 50.35 -33.29 -36.59
N ARG A 5 50.32 -31.96 -36.46
CA ARG A 5 50.23 -31.25 -35.17
C ARG A 5 48.81 -31.38 -34.57
N PRO A 6 48.66 -31.46 -33.24
CA PRO A 6 47.36 -31.48 -32.58
C PRO A 6 46.71 -30.07 -32.54
N PRO A 7 45.37 -29.98 -32.41
CA PRO A 7 44.67 -28.70 -32.37
C PRO A 7 44.81 -27.99 -31.02
N VAL A 8 45.03 -26.67 -31.08
CA VAL A 8 45.10 -25.76 -29.92
C VAL A 8 43.70 -25.59 -29.32
N SER A 9 43.54 -25.92 -28.05
CA SER A 9 42.30 -25.71 -27.29
C SER A 9 42.10 -24.22 -26.99
N ARG A 10 40.96 -23.65 -27.40
CA ARG A 10 40.55 -22.29 -27.00
C ARG A 10 40.18 -22.26 -25.51
N PRO A 11 40.48 -21.17 -24.77
CA PRO A 11 39.99 -20.99 -23.41
C PRO A 11 38.46 -20.88 -23.39
N ARG A 12 37.84 -21.65 -22.51
CA ARG A 12 36.41 -21.67 -22.24
C ARG A 12 36.01 -20.34 -21.58
N ALA A 13 35.03 -19.64 -22.13
CA ALA A 13 34.47 -18.43 -21.51
C ALA A 13 33.97 -18.74 -20.08
N PRO A 14 34.07 -17.78 -19.12
CA PRO A 14 33.55 -18.00 -17.78
C PRO A 14 32.04 -18.26 -17.86
N SER A 15 31.59 -19.35 -17.24
CA SER A 15 30.18 -19.67 -17.13
C SER A 15 29.46 -18.51 -16.47
N ARG A 16 28.43 -17.97 -17.13
CA ARG A 16 27.41 -17.14 -16.47
C ARG A 16 26.92 -17.94 -15.26
N ARG A 17 27.26 -17.51 -14.05
CA ARG A 17 26.58 -17.97 -12.85
C ARG A 17 25.14 -17.46 -12.98
N GLU A 18 24.20 -18.38 -13.12
CA GLU A 18 22.77 -18.08 -12.96
C GLU A 18 22.60 -17.29 -11.65
N PRO A 19 22.03 -16.07 -11.69
CA PRO A 19 21.56 -15.42 -10.48
C PRO A 19 20.61 -16.39 -9.79
N SER A 20 20.90 -16.70 -8.54
CA SER A 20 20.27 -17.80 -7.82
C SER A 20 18.75 -17.71 -7.90
N LEU A 21 18.13 -18.81 -8.29
CA LEU A 21 16.69 -19.07 -8.23
C LEU A 21 16.03 -18.73 -6.87
N SER A 22 16.85 -18.46 -5.84
CA SER A 22 16.45 -17.97 -4.52
C SER A 22 15.88 -16.55 -4.53
N TRP A 23 16.37 -15.65 -5.39
CA TRP A 23 15.99 -14.23 -5.32
C TRP A 23 14.64 -13.97 -6.01
N CYS A 24 14.40 -14.58 -7.18
CA CYS A 24 13.09 -14.56 -7.84
C CYS A 24 11.99 -15.22 -6.99
N LYS A 25 12.33 -16.32 -6.28
CA LYS A 25 11.39 -17.05 -5.42
C LYS A 25 11.05 -16.30 -4.13
N TRP A 26 11.95 -15.44 -3.66
CA TRP A 26 11.74 -14.55 -2.52
C TRP A 26 10.81 -13.37 -2.86
N LEU A 27 10.91 -12.82 -4.08
CA LEU A 27 10.01 -11.77 -4.57
C LEU A 27 8.58 -12.25 -4.84
N GLN A 28 8.43 -13.51 -5.26
CA GLN A 28 7.13 -14.16 -5.40
C GLN A 28 6.41 -14.30 -4.04
N TYR A 29 7.17 -14.44 -2.95
CA TYR A 29 6.67 -14.48 -1.57
C TYR A 29 6.31 -13.10 -0.99
N ARG A 30 6.95 -12.03 -1.47
CA ARG A 30 6.68 -10.64 -1.06
C ARG A 30 5.45 -10.06 -1.76
N HIS A 31 5.17 -10.48 -3.00
CA HIS A 31 4.02 -10.03 -3.79
C HIS A 31 2.73 -10.80 -3.52
N ASN A 32 2.82 -12.10 -3.25
CA ASN A 32 1.67 -12.93 -2.91
C ASN A 32 1.81 -13.36 -1.46
N GLY A 33 0.95 -12.88 -0.56
CA GLY A 33 0.82 -13.46 0.78
C GLY A 33 0.29 -14.91 0.74
N CYS A 34 1.01 -15.86 0.12
CA CYS A 34 0.67 -17.29 0.19
C CYS A 34 1.11 -17.79 1.58
N SER A 35 0.18 -17.80 2.53
CA SER A 35 0.30 -18.52 3.79
C SER A 35 0.45 -20.02 3.50
N SER A 36 1.62 -20.58 3.81
CA SER A 36 1.95 -21.97 4.19
C SER A 36 1.35 -23.19 3.44
N GLY A 37 0.47 -23.05 2.46
CA GLY A 37 -0.13 -24.14 1.67
C GLY A 37 -0.11 -23.75 0.19
N GLY A 38 0.57 -24.55 -0.62
CA GLY A 38 1.01 -24.18 -1.98
C GLY A 38 -0.06 -23.56 -2.89
N CYS A 39 0.35 -22.53 -3.65
CA CYS A 39 -0.49 -21.93 -4.69
C CYS A 39 -0.59 -22.91 -5.90
N PRO A 40 -1.78 -23.17 -6.49
CA PRO A 40 -1.93 -24.03 -7.67
C PRO A 40 -1.53 -23.29 -8.96
N PRO A 41 -1.16 -24.00 -10.04
CA PRO A 41 -0.72 -23.38 -11.29
C PRO A 41 -1.87 -22.70 -12.01
N SER A 42 -1.57 -21.53 -12.57
CA SER A 42 -2.46 -20.65 -13.33
C SER A 42 -3.19 -21.38 -14.47
N GLY A 43 -4.51 -21.24 -14.52
CA GLY A 43 -5.28 -21.54 -15.73
C GLY A 43 -6.71 -21.99 -15.51
N VAL A 44 -7.62 -21.10 -15.05
CA VAL A 44 -9.05 -21.22 -15.38
C VAL A 44 -9.66 -19.82 -15.54
N TYR A 45 -10.06 -19.52 -16.76
CA TYR A 45 -10.94 -18.41 -17.12
C TYR A 45 -12.34 -18.67 -16.57
N VAL A 46 -12.87 -17.78 -15.72
CA VAL A 46 -14.25 -17.85 -15.23
C VAL A 46 -15.10 -16.85 -16.05
N PRO A 47 -16.09 -17.30 -16.83
CA PRO A 47 -16.95 -16.40 -17.59
C PRO A 47 -17.99 -15.74 -16.67
N GLY A 48 -18.17 -14.43 -16.83
CA GLY A 48 -19.21 -13.67 -16.11
C GLY A 48 -20.64 -14.13 -16.46
N PRO A 49 -21.60 -14.05 -15.52
CA PRO A 49 -22.96 -14.50 -15.77
C PRO A 49 -23.71 -13.55 -16.72
N ARG A 50 -24.25 -14.17 -17.78
CA ARG A 50 -25.23 -13.60 -18.69
C ARG A 50 -26.57 -13.37 -17.99
N ALA A 51 -27.29 -12.39 -18.54
CA ALA A 51 -28.68 -12.08 -18.29
C ALA A 51 -29.61 -13.32 -18.31
N MET A 52 -30.64 -13.28 -17.46
CA MET A 52 -31.81 -14.14 -17.56
C MET A 52 -33.05 -13.27 -17.76
N GLU A 53 -33.75 -13.55 -18.84
CA GLU A 53 -35.09 -13.10 -19.18
C GLU A 53 -36.18 -13.66 -18.25
N GLY A 54 -37.21 -12.85 -18.00
CA GLY A 54 -38.61 -13.31 -18.07
C GLY A 54 -39.38 -13.50 -16.76
N THR A 55 -40.43 -12.69 -16.55
CA THR A 55 -41.83 -13.18 -16.41
C THR A 55 -42.86 -12.02 -16.43
N ASN A 56 -44.08 -12.38 -16.83
CA ASN A 56 -45.17 -11.61 -17.46
C ASN A 56 -46.05 -10.74 -16.50
N PRO A 57 -47.02 -9.94 -17.03
CA PRO A 57 -47.56 -8.72 -16.43
C PRO A 57 -48.91 -8.91 -15.71
N VAL A 58 -49.27 -7.95 -14.86
CA VAL A 58 -50.66 -7.69 -14.48
C VAL A 58 -51.00 -6.20 -14.62
N ASN A 59 -51.92 -5.90 -15.52
CA ASN A 59 -52.62 -4.62 -15.62
C ASN A 59 -53.71 -4.52 -14.56
N LYS A 60 -53.81 -3.39 -13.83
CA LYS A 60 -55.05 -2.59 -13.69
C LYS A 60 -54.91 -1.44 -12.68
N LYS A 61 -55.02 -0.22 -13.22
CA LYS A 61 -55.77 0.95 -12.73
C LYS A 61 -55.68 1.32 -11.24
N LEU A 62 -54.95 2.41 -10.94
CA LEU A 62 -55.34 3.53 -10.05
C LEU A 62 -54.55 4.77 -10.55
N ALA A 63 -55.11 5.61 -11.41
CA ALA A 63 -55.87 6.82 -11.07
C ALA A 63 -55.09 7.83 -10.20
N ALA A 64 -54.82 8.99 -10.79
CA ALA A 64 -54.14 10.15 -10.22
C ALA A 64 -54.99 10.93 -9.19
N ALA A 65 -54.32 11.61 -8.24
CA ALA A 65 -54.74 12.86 -7.59
C ALA A 65 -53.56 13.37 -6.71
N LEU A 66 -52.88 14.45 -7.06
CA LEU A 66 -53.10 15.86 -6.66
C LEU A 66 -52.75 16.20 -5.19
N SER A 67 -51.74 17.07 -5.07
CA SER A 67 -51.60 18.21 -4.13
C SER A 67 -51.38 18.01 -2.62
N GLY A 68 -50.27 18.61 -2.14
CA GLY A 68 -50.30 19.49 -0.95
C GLY A 68 -49.82 18.94 0.40
N GLY A 69 -48.55 19.20 0.71
CA GLY A 69 -48.02 19.59 2.03
C GLY A 69 -48.30 18.73 3.29
N ALA A 70 -47.24 18.13 3.86
CA ALA A 70 -46.92 18.23 5.29
C ALA A 70 -45.54 17.60 5.59
N VAL A 71 -44.62 18.47 6.01
CA VAL A 71 -43.69 18.32 7.14
C VAL A 71 -42.86 17.02 7.25
N LEU A 72 -41.55 17.17 6.99
CA LEU A 72 -40.49 16.36 7.59
C LEU A 72 -40.71 16.31 9.11
N VAL A 73 -40.78 15.13 9.71
CA VAL A 73 -39.95 14.74 10.86
C VAL A 73 -39.80 13.21 10.87
N LEU A 74 -38.76 12.69 10.22
CA LEU A 74 -38.18 11.41 10.63
C LEU A 74 -37.24 11.71 11.78
N ALA A 75 -37.76 11.56 13.00
CA ALA A 75 -36.99 11.60 14.23
C ALA A 75 -36.14 10.32 14.32
N LEU A 76 -34.95 10.35 13.71
CA LEU A 76 -33.83 9.52 14.14
C LEU A 76 -33.15 10.25 15.29
N THR A 77 -33.42 9.79 16.50
CA THR A 77 -32.75 10.23 17.72
C THR A 77 -31.27 9.85 17.65
N GLY A 78 -30.43 10.86 17.40
CA GLY A 78 -28.97 10.76 17.30
C GLY A 78 -28.39 12.10 16.83
N CYS A 79 -28.66 13.15 17.59
CA CYS A 79 -28.30 14.54 17.32
C CYS A 79 -26.79 14.74 17.55
N SER A 80 -25.98 14.61 16.50
CA SER A 80 -24.75 15.41 16.34
C SER A 80 -25.07 16.43 15.25
N SER A 81 -24.85 17.71 15.53
CA SER A 81 -25.42 18.81 14.77
C SER A 81 -24.93 18.77 13.32
N SER A 82 -25.74 19.28 12.38
CA SER A 82 -25.32 19.43 10.98
C SER A 82 -23.98 20.16 10.85
N ASP A 83 -23.65 21.05 11.79
CA ASP A 83 -22.36 21.76 11.89
C ASP A 83 -21.16 20.87 12.28
N ASP A 84 -21.36 19.83 13.10
CA ASP A 84 -20.27 18.98 13.62
C ASP A 84 -19.77 18.02 12.51
N ASN A 85 -20.69 17.54 11.68
CA ASN A 85 -20.35 16.81 10.46
C ASN A 85 -19.59 17.69 9.45
N GLU A 86 -19.95 18.97 9.31
CA GLU A 86 -19.28 19.89 8.39
C GLU A 86 -17.84 20.20 8.82
N LYS A 87 -17.58 20.41 10.11
CA LYS A 87 -16.22 20.61 10.62
C LYS A 87 -15.36 19.36 10.47
N LEU A 88 -15.90 18.19 10.79
CA LEU A 88 -15.19 16.92 10.65
C LEU A 88 -14.89 16.61 9.18
N ASP A 89 -15.84 16.84 8.27
CA ASP A 89 -15.64 16.68 6.83
C ASP A 89 -14.63 17.71 6.30
N SER A 90 -14.62 18.95 6.81
CA SER A 90 -13.60 19.96 6.46
C SER A 90 -12.20 19.58 6.96
N TRP A 91 -12.10 19.11 8.20
CA TRP A 91 -10.85 18.58 8.77
C TRP A 91 -10.33 17.42 7.94
N ALA A 92 -11.21 16.47 7.58
CA ALA A 92 -10.87 15.32 6.78
C ALA A 92 -10.36 15.75 5.39
N LYS A 93 -11.01 16.75 4.78
CA LYS A 93 -10.58 17.30 3.49
C LYS A 93 -9.15 17.86 3.57
N ASP A 94 -8.87 18.72 4.56
CA ASP A 94 -7.55 19.35 4.72
C ASP A 94 -6.45 18.30 4.94
N VAL A 95 -6.73 17.29 5.77
CA VAL A 95 -5.79 16.17 5.99
C VAL A 95 -5.60 15.38 4.70
N CYS A 96 -6.68 14.98 4.03
CA CYS A 96 -6.62 14.20 2.79
C CYS A 96 -5.88 14.93 1.66
N GLU A 97 -6.09 16.24 1.50
CA GLU A 97 -5.37 17.05 0.50
C GLU A 97 -3.87 17.15 0.80
N GLY A 98 -3.49 17.30 2.09
CA GLY A 98 -2.09 17.31 2.50
C GLY A 98 -1.42 15.92 2.43
N VAL A 99 -2.20 14.85 2.61
CA VAL A 99 -1.73 13.46 2.62
C VAL A 99 -1.58 12.89 1.20
N GLN A 100 -2.49 13.19 0.28
CA GLN A 100 -2.49 12.65 -1.09
C GLN A 100 -1.14 12.74 -1.84
N PRO A 101 -0.41 13.89 -1.86
CA PRO A 101 0.88 13.95 -2.54
C PRO A 101 1.92 13.03 -1.91
N GLN A 102 1.84 12.79 -0.60
CA GLN A 102 2.74 11.90 0.12
C GLN A 102 2.41 10.43 -0.14
N ALA A 103 1.13 10.08 -0.24
CA ALA A 103 0.69 8.75 -0.66
C ALA A 103 1.23 8.41 -2.07
N LYS A 104 1.11 9.33 -3.04
CA LYS A 104 1.71 9.17 -4.38
C LYS A 104 3.23 9.00 -4.34
N LYS A 105 3.90 9.68 -3.42
CA LYS A 105 5.35 9.54 -3.22
C LYS A 105 5.70 8.12 -2.72
N ILE A 106 4.91 7.57 -1.79
CA ILE A 106 5.06 6.18 -1.30
C ILE A 106 4.80 5.18 -2.43
N GLU A 107 3.75 5.38 -3.24
CA GLU A 107 3.47 4.54 -4.42
C GLU A 107 4.63 4.55 -5.42
N ALA A 108 5.16 5.74 -5.75
CA ALA A 108 6.30 5.86 -6.66
C ALA A 108 7.56 5.19 -6.11
N ALA A 109 7.82 5.31 -4.80
CA ALA A 109 8.93 4.63 -4.14
C ALA A 109 8.76 3.10 -4.20
N ASN A 110 7.56 2.57 -3.93
CA ASN A 110 7.24 1.15 -4.07
C ASN A 110 7.41 0.66 -5.52
N ALA A 111 6.99 1.46 -6.50
CA ALA A 111 7.14 1.12 -7.92
C ALA A 111 8.61 1.08 -8.34
N ALA A 112 9.46 1.98 -7.81
CA ALA A 112 10.90 1.96 -8.06
C ALA A 112 11.56 0.67 -7.54
N ILE A 113 11.23 0.25 -6.32
CA ILE A 113 11.72 -1.03 -5.75
C ILE A 113 11.29 -2.23 -6.62
N GLN A 114 10.02 -2.27 -7.05
CA GLN A 114 9.51 -3.33 -7.91
C GLN A 114 10.19 -3.37 -9.29
N LYS A 115 10.61 -2.21 -9.81
CA LYS A 115 11.28 -2.12 -11.10
C LYS A 115 12.66 -2.79 -11.05
N GLU A 116 13.46 -2.53 -10.02
CA GLU A 116 14.81 -3.15 -9.88
C GLU A 116 14.75 -4.68 -9.80
N THR A 117 13.64 -5.21 -9.29
CA THR A 117 13.36 -6.64 -9.32
C THR A 117 13.24 -7.18 -10.74
N SER A 118 12.58 -6.44 -11.62
CA SER A 118 12.23 -6.89 -12.98
C SER A 118 13.40 -6.72 -13.96
N ASP A 119 14.27 -5.74 -13.70
CA ASP A 119 15.33 -5.32 -14.63
C ASP A 119 16.62 -6.16 -14.52
N ASN A 120 16.67 -7.19 -13.66
CA ASN A 120 17.89 -7.95 -13.33
C ASN A 120 19.05 -7.04 -12.87
N SER A 121 18.73 -6.07 -12.02
CA SER A 121 19.65 -5.05 -11.54
C SER A 121 20.83 -5.61 -10.74
N THR A 122 21.95 -4.89 -10.76
CA THR A 122 23.12 -5.20 -9.94
C THR A 122 22.85 -4.88 -8.46
N PRO A 123 23.58 -5.50 -7.51
CA PRO A 123 23.47 -5.17 -6.09
C PRO A 123 23.61 -3.68 -5.76
N ALA A 124 24.49 -2.97 -6.49
CA ALA A 124 24.70 -1.54 -6.30
C ALA A 124 23.50 -0.70 -6.77
N GLU A 125 22.84 -1.09 -7.86
CA GLU A 125 21.62 -0.44 -8.35
C GLU A 125 20.46 -0.68 -7.38
N VAL A 126 20.26 -1.94 -6.94
CA VAL A 126 19.25 -2.30 -5.95
C VAL A 126 19.46 -1.51 -4.66
N GLN A 127 20.69 -1.48 -4.10
CA GLN A 127 20.99 -0.72 -2.90
C GLN A 127 20.63 0.76 -3.05
N LYS A 128 21.05 1.38 -4.15
CA LYS A 128 20.84 2.82 -4.38
C LYS A 128 19.34 3.14 -4.51
N THR A 129 18.61 2.33 -5.27
CA THR A 129 17.18 2.54 -5.48
C THR A 129 16.38 2.27 -4.20
N ASP A 130 16.67 1.18 -3.48
CA ASP A 130 16.00 0.85 -2.23
C ASP A 130 16.27 1.90 -1.15
N ALA A 131 17.52 2.38 -1.00
CA ALA A 131 17.85 3.46 -0.08
C ALA A 131 17.06 4.75 -0.43
N LYS A 132 17.01 5.12 -1.71
CA LYS A 132 16.22 6.28 -2.14
C LYS A 132 14.72 6.08 -1.86
N ALA A 133 14.19 4.89 -2.12
CA ALA A 133 12.78 4.60 -1.88
C ALA A 133 12.43 4.67 -0.40
N PHE A 134 13.26 4.11 0.49
CA PHE A 134 13.05 4.20 1.94
C PHE A 134 13.22 5.62 2.47
N GLN A 135 14.14 6.42 1.91
CA GLN A 135 14.20 7.86 2.17
C GLN A 135 12.88 8.55 1.80
N ASP A 136 12.39 8.30 0.59
CA ASP A 136 11.18 8.92 0.08
C ASP A 136 9.96 8.59 0.94
N MET A 137 9.83 7.33 1.38
CA MET A 137 8.79 6.87 2.31
C MET A 137 8.94 7.51 3.69
N SER A 138 10.16 7.56 4.24
CA SER A 138 10.42 8.19 5.54
C SER A 138 9.98 9.65 5.55
N ASP A 139 10.36 10.40 4.52
CA ASP A 139 10.00 11.81 4.37
C ASP A 139 8.48 11.98 4.17
N ALA A 140 7.85 11.10 3.40
CA ALA A 140 6.41 11.11 3.15
C ALA A 140 5.61 10.93 4.45
N TYR A 141 5.93 9.91 5.25
CA TYR A 141 5.25 9.66 6.53
C TYR A 141 5.45 10.81 7.52
N LYS A 142 6.65 11.41 7.55
CA LYS A 142 6.91 12.61 8.37
C LYS A 142 6.04 13.79 7.95
N ALA A 143 5.91 14.01 6.64
CA ALA A 143 5.07 15.07 6.10
C ALA A 143 3.59 14.83 6.39
N MET A 144 3.11 13.58 6.29
CA MET A 144 1.75 13.20 6.69
C MET A 144 1.50 13.49 8.18
N GLY A 145 2.45 13.13 9.05
CA GLY A 145 2.38 13.44 10.50
C GLY A 145 2.31 14.95 10.76
N ALA A 146 3.10 15.75 10.06
CA ALA A 146 3.05 17.21 10.14
C ALA A 146 1.71 17.79 9.64
N THR A 147 1.12 17.20 8.59
CA THR A 147 -0.22 17.58 8.10
C THR A 147 -1.28 17.35 9.17
N VAL A 148 -1.31 16.15 9.78
CA VAL A 148 -2.27 15.83 10.86
C VAL A 148 -2.04 16.72 12.09
N GLN A 149 -0.77 16.99 12.43
CA GLN A 149 -0.45 17.91 13.52
C GLN A 149 -0.99 19.32 13.26
N LYS A 150 -0.81 19.83 12.03
CA LYS A 150 -1.26 21.15 11.61
C LYS A 150 -2.78 21.28 11.55
N ALA A 151 -3.47 20.21 11.12
CA ALA A 151 -4.93 20.19 11.05
C ALA A 151 -5.60 20.26 12.44
N GLY A 152 -4.86 19.92 13.50
CA GLY A 152 -5.41 19.88 14.85
C GLY A 152 -6.27 18.63 15.10
N PRO A 153 -6.89 18.53 16.28
CA PRO A 153 -7.77 17.41 16.59
C PRO A 153 -9.06 17.43 15.74
N PRO A 154 -9.52 16.27 15.25
CA PRO A 154 -10.86 16.16 14.66
C PRO A 154 -11.95 16.44 15.71
N ASP A 155 -13.08 16.99 15.28
CA ASP A 155 -14.23 17.31 16.14
C ASP A 155 -15.06 16.05 16.45
N VAL A 156 -14.49 15.17 17.26
CA VAL A 156 -15.06 13.89 17.72
C VAL A 156 -14.65 13.61 19.16
N ASP A 157 -15.34 12.66 19.80
CA ASP A 157 -14.89 12.11 21.09
C ASP A 157 -13.43 11.62 21.00
N ASP A 158 -12.64 12.00 22.00
CA ASP A 158 -11.20 11.74 22.09
C ASP A 158 -10.36 12.28 20.91
N GLY A 159 -10.84 13.32 20.19
CA GLY A 159 -10.15 13.90 19.03
C GLY A 159 -8.69 14.28 19.28
N GLU A 160 -8.37 14.87 20.44
CA GLU A 160 -6.97 15.17 20.82
C GLU A 160 -6.10 13.91 20.92
N LYS A 161 -6.63 12.85 21.51
CA LYS A 161 -5.91 11.59 21.65
C LYS A 161 -5.71 10.95 20.28
N LYS A 162 -6.76 10.89 19.46
CA LYS A 162 -6.69 10.39 18.08
C LYS A 162 -5.64 11.12 17.25
N GLN A 163 -5.57 12.45 17.36
CA GLN A 163 -4.55 13.26 16.69
C GLN A 163 -3.13 12.94 17.18
N LYS A 164 -2.90 12.93 18.50
CA LYS A 164 -1.59 12.64 19.10
C LYS A 164 -1.09 11.24 18.74
N ASP A 165 -1.99 10.25 18.80
CA ASP A 165 -1.69 8.87 18.45
C ASP A 165 -1.34 8.79 16.96
N ALA A 166 -2.14 9.40 16.07
CA ALA A 166 -1.85 9.44 14.62
C ALA A 166 -0.49 10.09 14.30
N VAL A 167 -0.18 11.24 14.90
CA VAL A 167 1.10 11.94 14.71
C VAL A 167 2.26 11.08 15.21
N THR A 168 2.08 10.39 16.34
CA THR A 168 3.10 9.50 16.91
C THR A 168 3.37 8.33 15.97
N GLU A 169 2.32 7.67 15.49
CA GLU A 169 2.42 6.51 14.58
C GLU A 169 3.07 6.89 13.25
N LEU A 170 2.64 8.00 12.62
CA LEU A 170 3.22 8.48 11.36
C LEU A 170 4.71 8.84 11.51
N ASN A 171 5.10 9.45 12.63
CA ASN A 171 6.51 9.72 12.92
C ASN A 171 7.30 8.44 13.22
N GLY A 172 6.68 7.44 13.86
CA GLY A 172 7.26 6.12 14.09
C GLY A 172 7.53 5.36 12.77
N LEU A 173 6.59 5.42 11.83
CA LEU A 173 6.78 4.89 10.47
C LEU A 173 7.92 5.62 9.76
N SER A 174 7.96 6.95 9.83
CA SER A 174 9.06 7.74 9.27
C SER A 174 10.43 7.28 9.79
N ALA A 175 10.57 7.14 11.11
CA ALA A 175 11.81 6.69 11.74
C ALA A 175 12.18 5.25 11.33
N SER A 176 11.18 4.37 11.21
CA SER A 176 11.39 2.98 10.80
C SER A 176 11.93 2.89 9.38
N TYR A 177 11.35 3.65 8.42
CA TYR A 177 11.88 3.72 7.06
C TYR A 177 13.26 4.37 6.97
N ALA A 178 13.55 5.38 7.80
CA ALA A 178 14.90 5.94 7.89
C ALA A 178 15.92 4.91 8.40
N SER A 179 15.52 4.00 9.31
CA SER A 179 16.36 2.89 9.76
C SER A 179 16.60 1.88 8.64
N LEU A 180 15.56 1.49 7.90
CA LEU A 180 15.67 0.59 6.74
C LEU A 180 16.60 1.16 5.66
N ARG A 181 16.54 2.47 5.41
CA ARG A 181 17.48 3.16 4.51
C ARG A 181 18.93 2.89 4.92
N LYS A 182 19.27 3.11 6.19
CA LYS A 182 20.63 2.90 6.69
C LYS A 182 21.07 1.45 6.55
N GLN A 183 20.19 0.51 6.88
CA GLN A 183 20.47 -0.93 6.73
C GLN A 183 20.77 -1.30 5.28
N VAL A 184 20.01 -0.77 4.31
CA VAL A 184 20.29 -0.96 2.88
C VAL A 184 21.65 -0.36 2.50
N GLU A 185 21.93 0.87 2.92
CA GLU A 185 23.20 1.57 2.64
C GLU A 185 24.42 0.79 3.16
N GLU A 186 24.26 -0.02 4.20
CA GLU A 186 25.32 -0.85 4.80
C GLU A 186 25.52 -2.22 4.13
N LEU A 187 24.64 -2.62 3.20
CA LEU A 187 24.77 -3.91 2.50
C LEU A 187 26.06 -4.01 1.67
N ASP A 188 26.66 -5.20 1.67
CA ASP A 188 27.85 -5.48 0.85
C ASP A 188 27.46 -5.71 -0.62
N THR A 189 27.65 -4.70 -1.46
CA THR A 189 27.33 -4.81 -2.91
C THR A 189 28.35 -5.61 -3.72
N LYS A 190 29.48 -6.00 -3.12
CA LYS A 190 30.58 -6.73 -3.80
C LYS A 190 30.44 -8.24 -3.65
N ASP A 191 29.72 -8.69 -2.63
CA ASP A 191 29.42 -10.09 -2.36
C ASP A 191 27.92 -10.35 -2.53
N GLN A 192 27.55 -10.99 -3.64
CA GLN A 192 26.15 -11.25 -3.98
C GLN A 192 25.42 -12.13 -2.95
N ALA A 193 26.14 -13.06 -2.30
CA ALA A 193 25.53 -13.92 -1.29
C ALA A 193 25.22 -13.12 -0.02
N LYS A 194 26.17 -12.32 0.45
CA LYS A 194 25.96 -11.43 1.61
C LYS A 194 24.92 -10.36 1.34
N PHE A 195 24.90 -9.78 0.14
CA PHE A 195 23.87 -8.83 -0.27
C PHE A 195 22.47 -9.45 -0.18
N ALA A 196 22.31 -10.64 -0.77
CA ALA A 196 21.03 -11.36 -0.74
C ALA A 196 20.62 -11.76 0.69
N ASP A 197 21.57 -12.10 1.56
CA ASP A 197 21.29 -12.39 2.97
C ASP A 197 20.86 -11.15 3.74
N GLY A 198 21.57 -10.02 3.62
CA GLY A 198 21.19 -8.77 4.29
C GLY A 198 19.83 -8.23 3.84
N LEU A 199 19.44 -8.45 2.58
CA LEU A 199 18.08 -8.13 2.11
C LEU A 199 16.98 -8.94 2.82
N LYS A 200 17.27 -10.15 3.32
CA LYS A 200 16.29 -10.94 4.09
C LYS A 200 16.00 -10.30 5.45
N ASP A 201 17.01 -9.71 6.09
CA ASP A 201 16.86 -9.01 7.36
C ASP A 201 16.00 -7.75 7.16
N ILE A 202 16.28 -6.97 6.10
CA ILE A 202 15.46 -5.82 5.71
C ILE A 202 14.01 -6.22 5.45
N ALA A 203 13.76 -7.35 4.76
CA ALA A 203 12.38 -7.83 4.56
C ALA A 203 11.71 -8.31 5.85
N THR A 204 12.47 -8.83 6.80
CA THR A 204 11.95 -9.20 8.12
C THR A 204 11.46 -7.95 8.86
N GLU A 205 12.24 -6.87 8.84
CA GLU A 205 11.86 -5.59 9.43
C GLU A 205 10.69 -4.95 8.70
N LEU A 206 10.67 -4.98 7.36
CA LEU A 206 9.50 -4.53 6.57
C LEU A 206 8.24 -5.32 6.91
N ASN A 207 8.32 -6.64 7.10
CA ASN A 207 7.17 -7.45 7.47
C ASN A 207 6.64 -7.10 8.87
N LYS A 208 7.52 -6.77 9.82
CA LYS A 208 7.10 -6.25 11.13
C LYS A 208 6.41 -4.90 10.98
N LEU A 209 7.01 -4.00 10.18
CA LEU A 209 6.48 -2.66 9.93
C LEU A 209 5.11 -2.70 9.25
N SER A 210 4.92 -3.56 8.26
CA SER A 210 3.62 -3.75 7.60
C SER A 210 2.54 -4.19 8.59
N LYS A 211 2.87 -5.05 9.55
CA LYS A 211 1.91 -5.52 10.57
C LYS A 211 1.58 -4.43 11.59
N SER A 212 2.58 -3.74 12.12
CA SER A 212 2.36 -2.67 13.11
C SER A 212 1.65 -1.46 12.49
N GLY A 213 2.07 -1.04 11.29
CA GLY A 213 1.48 0.08 10.56
C GLY A 213 0.02 -0.16 10.18
N SER A 214 -0.33 -1.38 9.77
CA SER A 214 -1.72 -1.74 9.45
C SER A 214 -2.64 -1.64 10.66
N ASN A 215 -2.16 -2.06 11.84
CA ASN A 215 -2.94 -1.97 13.07
C ASN A 215 -3.16 -0.50 13.49
N ALA A 216 -2.12 0.31 13.42
CA ALA A 216 -2.18 1.73 13.76
C ALA A 216 -3.14 2.52 12.83
N LEU A 217 -3.02 2.31 11.51
CA LEU A 217 -3.90 2.93 10.53
C LEU A 217 -5.35 2.48 10.70
N LYS A 218 -5.59 1.19 10.94
CA LYS A 218 -6.94 0.66 11.19
C LYS A 218 -7.59 1.36 12.39
N THR A 219 -6.87 1.55 13.49
CA THR A 219 -7.38 2.28 14.66
C THR A 219 -7.66 3.76 14.37
N LEU A 220 -6.89 4.39 13.48
CA LEU A 220 -7.14 5.77 13.04
C LEU A 220 -8.38 5.89 12.14
N GLU A 221 -8.61 4.89 11.29
CA GLU A 221 -9.73 4.79 10.35
C GLU A 221 -11.02 4.27 10.99
N GLU A 222 -11.05 4.06 12.30
CA GLU A 222 -12.24 3.63 13.04
C GLU A 222 -13.18 4.80 13.38
N GLY A 223 -14.48 4.55 13.27
CA GLY A 223 -15.53 5.49 13.68
C GLY A 223 -15.70 6.67 12.71
N ASP A 224 -16.12 7.80 13.24
CA ASP A 224 -16.55 8.96 12.43
C ASP A 224 -15.41 9.60 11.65
N VAL A 225 -14.18 9.54 12.17
CA VAL A 225 -12.97 10.02 11.47
C VAL A 225 -12.75 9.26 10.16
N GLY A 226 -12.78 7.93 10.22
CA GLY A 226 -12.61 7.09 9.02
C GLY A 226 -13.74 7.30 8.00
N GLN A 227 -14.98 7.43 8.47
CA GLN A 227 -16.12 7.74 7.59
C GLN A 227 -15.94 9.09 6.88
N ALA A 228 -15.54 10.14 7.62
CA ALA A 228 -15.30 11.46 7.06
C ALA A 228 -14.18 11.45 6.03
N MET A 229 -13.07 10.74 6.29
CA MET A 229 -11.97 10.57 5.34
C MET A 229 -12.39 9.80 4.08
N ALA A 230 -13.19 8.73 4.22
CA ALA A 230 -13.67 7.93 3.09
C ALA A 230 -14.58 8.71 2.12
N LYS A 231 -15.29 9.73 2.60
CA LYS A 231 -16.08 10.64 1.75
C LYS A 231 -15.20 11.53 0.88
N GLN A 232 -13.97 11.84 1.31
CA GLN A 232 -13.12 12.82 0.63
C GLN A 232 -12.53 12.25 -0.66
N PRO A 233 -12.77 12.87 -1.84
CA PRO A 233 -12.18 12.42 -3.10
C PRO A 233 -10.65 12.38 -3.09
N SER A 234 -10.01 13.31 -2.37
CA SER A 234 -8.55 13.38 -2.21
C SER A 234 -7.97 12.18 -1.45
N CYS A 235 -8.76 11.52 -0.58
CA CYS A 235 -8.36 10.31 0.13
C CYS A 235 -8.57 9.01 -0.64
N LYS A 236 -9.35 9.00 -1.74
CA LYS A 236 -9.61 7.78 -2.54
C LYS A 236 -8.38 7.22 -3.26
N SER A 237 -7.35 8.04 -3.44
CA SER A 237 -6.03 7.62 -3.94
C SER A 237 -4.99 7.53 -2.82
N ALA A 238 -5.36 7.90 -1.59
CA ALA A 238 -4.46 7.88 -0.43
C ALA A 238 -4.70 6.67 0.47
N SER A 239 -5.70 5.82 0.14
CA SER A 239 -5.89 4.49 0.70
C SER A 239 -4.69 3.61 0.31
N VAL A 240 -3.55 3.85 0.95
CA VAL A 240 -2.39 2.94 0.92
C VAL A 240 -2.71 1.78 1.85
N THR A 241 -3.83 1.11 1.61
CA THR A 241 -4.11 -0.18 2.21
C THR A 241 -3.14 -1.13 1.53
N PRO A 242 -2.27 -1.86 2.23
CA PRO A 242 -1.65 -3.03 1.64
C PRO A 242 -2.83 -3.92 1.25
N SER A 243 -3.05 -4.09 -0.05
CA SER A 243 -4.21 -4.79 -0.61
C SER A 243 -4.33 -6.16 0.05
N ALA A 244 -5.19 -6.24 1.07
CA ALA A 244 -5.81 -7.46 1.49
C ALA A 244 -6.96 -7.64 0.50
N ALA A 245 -6.71 -8.44 -0.54
CA ALA A 245 -7.77 -8.88 -1.43
C ALA A 245 -8.86 -9.54 -0.57
N GLU A 246 -10.02 -8.90 -0.48
CA GLU A 246 -11.25 -9.48 0.01
C GLU A 246 -11.64 -10.67 -0.86
N GLY A 247 -11.94 -11.80 -0.21
CA GLY A 247 -12.92 -12.80 -0.63
C GLY A 247 -12.58 -13.68 -1.83
#